data_AF-A0A6A3NDX4-F1
#
_entry.id   AF-A0A6A3NDX4-F1
#
_cell.length_a   1.000
_cell.length_b   1.000
_cell.length_c   1.000
_cell.angle_alpha   90.00
_cell.angle_beta   90.00
_cell.angle_gamma   90.00
#
_symmetry.space_group_name_H-M   'P 1'
#
loop_
_entity.id
_entity.type
_entity.pdbx_description
1 polymer ?
#
loop_
_entity_poly.entity_id
_entity_poly.type
_entity_poly.pdbx_seq_one_letter_code
_entity_poly.pdbx_strand_id
1 'polypeptide(L)'
;MWQQRISTLVFFKYNEVSLEMAETIKLILDFMSRWRREYWKRYHCVTMDPDFDYYRTQELRAIPELAVMYRDRKDRHSNFDNHRKKMMVEVEKTPGYSDRIWFEPGLWVVP
;
A
#
# COMPACT_ATOMS: atom_id res chain seq x y z
N MET A 1 1.15 7.54 -20.35
CA MET A 1 0.22 6.59 -19.70
C MET A 1 -0.21 7.11 -18.32
N TRP A 2 -0.63 8.40 -18.21
CA TRP A 2 -0.81 9.09 -16.92
C TRP A 2 -1.96 10.12 -16.88
N GLN A 3 -2.72 10.28 -17.97
CA GLN A 3 -3.94 11.09 -17.95
C GLN A 3 -5.11 10.18 -17.53
N GLN A 4 -6.04 10.69 -16.71
CA GLN A 4 -7.33 10.07 -16.32
C GLN A 4 -7.40 9.13 -15.10
N ARG A 5 -6.44 9.10 -14.17
CA ARG A 5 -6.59 8.27 -12.94
C ARG A 5 -7.41 8.90 -11.81
N ILE A 6 -7.46 10.22 -11.73
CA ILE A 6 -8.28 10.92 -10.74
C ILE A 6 -9.60 11.26 -11.43
N SER A 7 -10.62 10.44 -11.19
CA SER A 7 -11.97 10.67 -11.73
C SER A 7 -12.76 11.70 -10.91
N THR A 8 -12.46 11.80 -9.62
CA THR A 8 -13.18 12.67 -8.68
C THR A 8 -12.23 13.24 -7.63
N LEU A 9 -12.25 14.56 -7.45
CA LEU A 9 -11.65 15.24 -6.31
C LEU A 9 -12.77 15.62 -5.34
N VAL A 10 -12.72 15.11 -4.12
CA VAL A 10 -13.67 15.48 -3.06
C VAL A 10 -12.99 16.48 -2.15
N PHE A 11 -13.49 17.71 -2.14
CA PHE A 11 -13.05 18.76 -1.24
C PHE A 11 -14.00 18.83 -0.05
N PHE A 12 -13.44 18.76 1.15
CA PHE A 12 -14.18 19.03 2.38
C PHE A 12 -13.80 20.43 2.86
N LYS A 13 -14.76 21.23 3.35
CA LYS A 13 -14.40 22.46 4.04
C LYS A 13 -13.69 22.09 5.34
N TYR A 14 -12.70 22.86 5.75
CA TYR A 14 -11.96 22.60 6.98
C TYR A 14 -12.89 22.48 8.21
N ASN A 15 -13.97 23.26 8.25
CA ASN A 15 -14.97 23.21 9.32
C ASN A 15 -15.90 21.98 9.27
N GLU A 16 -15.86 21.22 8.18
CA GLU A 16 -16.63 19.97 7.98
C GLU A 16 -15.79 18.73 8.35
N VAL A 17 -14.48 18.88 8.57
CA VAL A 17 -13.58 17.83 9.01
C VAL A 17 -13.26 18.05 10.48
N SER A 18 -13.57 17.08 11.35
CA SER A 18 -13.16 17.17 12.74
C SER A 18 -11.63 17.22 12.86
N LEU A 19 -11.11 17.87 13.90
CA LEU A 19 -9.67 17.89 14.16
C LEU A 19 -9.10 16.46 14.23
N GLU A 20 -9.84 15.55 14.87
CA GLU A 20 -9.50 14.13 14.97
C GLU A 20 -9.40 13.47 13.59
N MET A 21 -10.34 13.74 12.68
CA MET A 21 -10.29 13.19 11.33
C MET A 21 -9.14 13.77 10.51
N ALA A 22 -8.80 15.05 10.68
CA ALA A 22 -7.64 15.67 10.03
C ALA A 22 -6.31 15.03 10.50
N GLU A 23 -6.18 14.77 11.80
CA GLU A 23 -5.02 14.08 12.38
C GLU A 23 -4.93 12.62 11.88
N THR A 24 -6.05 11.92 11.81
CA THR A 24 -6.14 10.56 11.25
C THR A 24 -5.74 10.52 9.78
N ILE A 25 -6.23 11.47 8.96
CA ILE A 25 -5.83 11.56 7.54
C ILE A 25 -4.31 11.75 7.44
N LYS A 26 -3.72 12.63 8.26
CA LYS A 26 -2.27 12.85 8.26
C LYS A 26 -1.50 11.57 8.61
N LEU A 27 -1.92 10.85 9.65
CA LEU A 27 -1.33 9.56 10.03
C LEU A 27 -1.34 8.55 8.88
N ILE A 28 -2.48 8.43 8.18
CA ILE A 28 -2.64 7.53 7.04
C ILE A 28 -1.72 7.96 5.88
N LEU A 29 -1.65 9.26 5.58
CA LEU A 29 -0.80 9.79 4.51
C LEU A 29 0.69 9.61 4.80
N ASP A 30 1.13 9.86 6.04
CA ASP A 30 2.51 9.65 6.48
C ASP A 30 2.90 8.18 6.40
N PHE A 31 1.99 7.28 6.83
CA PHE A 31 2.15 5.84 6.64
C PHE A 31 2.31 5.50 5.16
N MET A 32 1.35 5.93 4.32
CA MET A 32 1.37 5.62 2.90
C MET A 32 2.63 6.15 2.23
N SER A 33 3.06 7.38 2.53
CA SER A 33 4.29 7.98 2.01
C SER A 33 5.53 7.15 2.35
N ARG A 34 5.68 6.74 3.62
CA ARG A 34 6.79 5.90 4.08
C ARG A 34 6.84 4.56 3.35
N TRP A 35 5.68 3.94 3.13
CA TRP A 35 5.59 2.59 2.57
C TRP A 35 5.36 2.57 1.05
N ARG A 36 5.10 3.72 0.42
CA ARG A 36 4.80 3.86 -1.01
C ARG A 36 5.88 3.25 -1.89
N ARG A 37 7.14 3.57 -1.60
CA ARG A 37 8.29 3.05 -2.33
C ARG A 37 8.40 1.54 -2.20
N GLU A 38 8.12 0.99 -1.02
CA GLU A 38 8.14 -0.45 -0.81
C GLU A 38 6.95 -1.15 -1.48
N TYR A 39 5.76 -0.55 -1.43
CA TYR A 39 4.58 -1.01 -2.15
C TYR A 39 4.85 -1.10 -3.66
N TRP A 40 5.40 -0.04 -4.27
CA TRP A 40 5.80 -0.05 -5.67
C TRP A 40 6.91 -1.04 -5.97
N LYS A 41 7.96 -1.12 -5.14
CA LYS A 41 8.98 -2.15 -5.30
C LYS A 41 8.41 -3.57 -5.25
N ARG A 42 7.32 -3.82 -4.52
CA ARG A 42 6.71 -5.17 -4.41
C ARG A 42 5.76 -5.52 -5.55
N TYR A 43 4.99 -4.55 -6.06
CA TYR A 43 4.06 -4.76 -7.17
C TYR A 43 4.71 -4.58 -8.54
N HIS A 44 5.80 -3.80 -8.63
CA HIS A 44 6.33 -3.32 -9.90
C HIS A 44 7.85 -3.46 -10.10
N CYS A 45 8.67 -3.91 -9.12
CA CYS A 45 10.12 -4.10 -9.40
C CYS A 45 10.47 -5.36 -10.20
N VAL A 46 9.55 -6.27 -10.50
CA VAL A 46 9.81 -7.27 -11.54
C VAL A 46 8.50 -7.57 -12.24
N THR A 47 8.57 -7.87 -13.53
CA THR A 47 7.64 -8.64 -14.38
C THR A 47 7.20 -10.00 -13.79
N MET A 48 7.23 -10.17 -12.47
CA MET A 48 6.71 -11.33 -11.78
C MET A 48 5.28 -11.02 -11.34
N ASP A 49 4.36 -11.72 -11.98
CA ASP A 49 2.96 -11.81 -11.63
C ASP A 49 2.74 -11.78 -10.09
N PRO A 50 1.78 -11.02 -9.55
CA PRO A 50 1.38 -11.15 -8.15
C PRO A 50 1.11 -12.60 -7.71
N ASP A 51 0.62 -13.44 -8.63
CA ASP A 51 0.35 -14.87 -8.43
C ASP A 51 1.59 -15.75 -8.69
N PHE A 52 2.74 -15.15 -8.97
CA PHE A 52 4.01 -15.86 -9.12
C PHE A 52 4.35 -16.60 -7.82
N ASP A 53 4.38 -17.92 -7.89
CA ASP A 53 4.83 -18.78 -6.81
C ASP A 53 6.11 -19.50 -7.22
N TYR A 54 7.24 -19.03 -6.66
CA TYR A 54 8.56 -19.63 -6.83
C TYR A 54 8.57 -21.14 -6.60
N TYR A 55 7.74 -21.64 -5.67
CA TYR A 55 7.70 -23.06 -5.35
C TYR A 55 6.92 -23.90 -6.37
N ARG A 56 6.15 -23.28 -7.27
CA ARG A 56 5.41 -24.00 -8.33
C ARG A 56 6.27 -24.33 -9.55
N THR A 57 7.33 -23.57 -9.82
CA THR A 57 8.14 -23.75 -11.04
C THR A 57 9.50 -24.35 -10.70
N GLN A 58 9.77 -25.57 -11.18
CA GLN A 58 10.98 -26.31 -10.84
C GLN A 58 12.26 -25.71 -11.45
N GLU A 59 12.17 -25.15 -12.66
CA GLU A 59 13.27 -24.47 -13.35
C GLU A 59 13.74 -23.21 -12.61
N LEU A 60 12.81 -22.49 -12.02
CA LEU A 60 13.09 -21.27 -11.25
C LEU A 60 13.73 -21.59 -9.90
N ARG A 61 13.43 -22.77 -9.34
CA ARG A 61 14.05 -23.26 -8.10
C ARG A 61 15.54 -23.55 -8.24
N ALA A 62 16.04 -23.67 -9.47
CA ALA A 62 17.46 -23.85 -9.74
C ALA A 62 18.27 -22.54 -9.68
N ILE A 63 17.64 -21.38 -9.48
CA ILE A 63 18.29 -20.06 -9.41
C ILE A 63 18.27 -19.55 -7.94
N PRO A 64 19.38 -19.70 -7.18
CA PRO A 64 19.42 -19.36 -5.75
C PRO A 64 19.12 -17.89 -5.44
N GLU A 65 19.55 -16.97 -6.30
CA GLU A 65 19.32 -15.53 -6.16
C GLU A 65 17.81 -15.22 -6.21
N LEU A 66 17.07 -15.96 -7.03
CA LEU A 66 15.63 -15.82 -7.17
C LEU A 66 14.89 -16.24 -5.89
N ALA A 67 15.40 -17.25 -5.18
CA ALA A 67 14.87 -17.69 -3.89
C ALA A 67 15.00 -16.60 -2.82
N VAL A 68 16.17 -15.93 -2.78
CA VAL A 68 16.45 -14.82 -1.86
C VAL A 68 15.54 -13.64 -2.18
N MET A 69 15.44 -13.26 -3.45
CA MET A 69 14.56 -12.19 -3.89
C MET A 69 13.08 -12.47 -3.60
N TYR A 70 12.63 -13.72 -3.80
CA TYR A 70 11.26 -14.14 -3.52
C TYR A 70 10.92 -14.08 -2.03
N ARG A 71 11.81 -14.58 -1.16
CA ARG A 71 11.63 -14.48 0.31
C ARG A 71 11.64 -13.04 0.78
N ASP A 72 12.62 -12.25 0.37
CA ASP A 72 12.71 -10.83 0.70
C ASP A 72 11.47 -10.05 0.19
N ARG A 73 10.87 -10.45 -0.94
CA ARG A 73 9.57 -9.92 -1.39
C ARG A 73 8.44 -10.30 -0.43
N LYS A 74 8.31 -11.57 -0.05
CA LYS A 74 7.25 -12.06 0.86
C LYS A 74 7.38 -11.46 2.26
N ASP A 75 8.57 -11.42 2.82
CA ASP A 75 8.83 -10.87 4.16
C ASP A 75 8.47 -9.38 4.21
N ARG A 76 8.90 -8.61 3.21
CA ARG A 76 8.55 -7.19 3.12
C ARG A 76 7.03 -7.00 2.92
N HIS A 77 6.38 -7.81 2.07
CA HIS A 77 4.93 -7.74 1.90
C HIS A 77 4.19 -8.00 3.22
N SER A 78 4.52 -9.09 3.93
CA SER A 78 3.94 -9.43 5.22
C SER A 78 4.17 -8.33 6.26
N ASN A 79 5.39 -7.77 6.30
CA ASN A 79 5.72 -6.68 7.22
C ASN A 79 4.82 -5.47 7.02
N PHE A 80 4.60 -5.04 5.77
CA PHE A 80 3.67 -3.96 5.47
C PHE A 80 2.23 -4.29 5.76
N ASP A 81 1.75 -5.48 5.38
CA ASP A 81 0.35 -5.84 5.62
C ASP A 81 0.03 -5.86 7.11
N ASN A 82 0.98 -6.35 7.92
CA ASN A 82 0.88 -6.29 9.38
C ASN A 82 0.81 -4.85 9.90
N HIS A 83 1.69 -3.96 9.43
CA HIS A 83 1.65 -2.56 9.84
C HIS A 83 0.39 -1.83 9.38
N ARG A 84 -0.08 -2.12 8.15
CA ARG A 84 -1.32 -1.57 7.60
C ARG A 84 -2.52 -2.00 8.44
N LYS A 85 -2.65 -3.29 8.74
CA LYS A 85 -3.74 -3.84 9.58
C LYS A 85 -3.72 -3.23 10.97
N LYS A 86 -2.55 -3.05 11.58
CA LYS A 86 -2.41 -2.37 12.87
C LYS A 86 -2.91 -0.92 12.79
N MET A 87 -2.51 -0.19 11.76
CA MET A 87 -2.95 1.20 11.56
C MET A 87 -4.46 1.26 11.33
N MET A 88 -5.05 0.37 10.53
CA MET A 88 -6.50 0.30 10.31
C MET A 88 -7.27 0.20 11.63
N VAL A 89 -6.84 -0.68 12.54
CA VAL A 89 -7.45 -0.82 13.87
C VAL A 89 -7.30 0.43 14.73
N GLU A 90 -6.17 1.15 14.61
CA GLU A 90 -5.94 2.41 15.33
C GLU A 90 -6.89 3.53 14.85
N VAL A 91 -7.12 3.63 13.53
CA VAL A 91 -7.92 4.71 12.92
C VAL A 91 -9.42 4.40 12.79
N GLU A 92 -9.83 3.13 12.93
CA GLU A 92 -11.22 2.69 12.82
C GLU A 92 -12.17 3.41 13.80
N LYS A 93 -11.63 3.86 14.93
CA LYS A 93 -12.38 4.54 15.98
C LYS A 93 -12.71 5.99 15.63
N THR A 94 -12.05 6.58 14.64
CA THR A 94 -12.21 7.98 14.29
C THR A 94 -13.56 8.21 13.59
N PRO A 95 -14.42 9.12 14.10
CA PRO A 95 -15.68 9.44 13.44
C PRO A 95 -15.48 9.92 12.00
N GLY A 96 -16.18 9.29 11.05
CA GLY A 96 -16.06 9.61 9.62
C GLY A 96 -14.95 8.88 8.87
N TYR A 97 -14.17 8.03 9.56
CA TYR A 97 -13.20 7.15 8.91
C TYR A 97 -13.89 6.10 8.01
N SER A 98 -13.23 5.77 6.91
CA SER A 98 -13.66 4.72 5.97
C SER A 98 -12.44 3.97 5.44
N ASP A 99 -12.50 2.63 5.48
CA ASP A 99 -11.45 1.76 4.96
C ASP A 99 -11.13 1.99 3.47
N ARG A 100 -12.05 2.61 2.74
CA ARG A 100 -11.87 2.95 1.32
C ARG A 100 -10.60 3.77 1.06
N ILE A 101 -10.14 4.57 2.03
CA ILE A 101 -8.92 5.37 1.90
C ILE A 101 -7.69 4.50 1.61
N TRP A 102 -7.64 3.26 2.12
CA TRP A 102 -6.53 2.33 1.89
C TRP A 102 -6.49 1.77 0.47
N PHE A 103 -7.58 1.89 -0.27
CA PHE A 103 -7.71 1.40 -1.64
C PHE A 103 -7.68 2.54 -2.67
N GLU A 104 -7.51 3.80 -2.24
CA GLU A 104 -7.46 4.96 -3.12
C GLU A 104 -6.16 4.94 -3.95
N PRO A 105 -6.24 4.67 -5.28
CA PRO A 105 -5.05 4.46 -6.10
C PRO A 105 -4.12 5.66 -6.10
N GLY A 106 -4.67 6.88 -6.03
CA GLY A 106 -3.90 8.14 -6.05
C GLY A 106 -2.93 8.29 -4.87
N LEU A 107 -3.23 7.69 -3.71
CA LEU A 107 -2.39 7.79 -2.52
C LEU A 107 -1.16 6.86 -2.56
N TRP A 108 -1.21 5.84 -3.42
CA TRP A 108 -0.15 4.87 -3.58
C TRP A 108 0.82 5.22 -4.68
N VAL A 109 0.56 6.17 -5.59
CA VAL A 109 1.43 6.47 -6.75
C VAL A 109 2.71 7.23 -6.35
N VAL A 110 3.90 6.74 -6.72
CA VAL A 110 5.16 7.51 -6.55
C VAL A 110 5.10 8.77 -7.44
N PRO A 111 5.43 9.97 -6.93
CA PRO A 111 5.48 11.18 -7.74
C PRO A 111 6.41 11.05 -8.94
#